data_AF-A0A2J5P717-F1
#
_entry.id   AF-A0A2J5P717-F1
#
_cell.length_a   1.000
_cell.length_b   1.000
_cell.length_c   1.000
_cell.angle_alpha   90.00
_cell.angle_beta   90.00
_cell.angle_gamma   90.00
#
_symmetry.space_group_name_H-M   'P 1'
#
loop_
_entity.id
_entity.type
_entity.pdbx_description
1 polymer ?
#
loop_
_entity_poly.entity_id
_entity_poly.type
_entity_poly.pdbx_seq_one_letter_code
_entity_poly.pdbx_strand_id
1 'polypeptide(L)'
;AMIADGGSTVASRGTLMGGQAILSAANKIKQRMADAVRETLKAQSIDDIAWQNGKVFNRHSPELSLSFQQVCDMTRATGANLSAYGWHVAPNIHWDEEKGCGSPYFTWVYGCQLADVAVDMRTGKITVNNVVATHDVGKVINPVGFSGQVYGGVLQGMIGYGMLEDFNTEHGVVKSENFDTYLLPTIKDMPHIDIIAVENYDKAGPMGAKVIGEPVLELGAAALNNAVSFAIDRPNRTLPLTLEQVRLGYNLKKPERQSEQMLESGDKKQVHRLNTLSLSVPQTLKEALTLMAGKGAMPIAGGTDVLVQARMLSGEVPLVNIAGLAELKEIFDVEGGISIGSGVCFTDLVKHPLIQQRYPLLVTACKTVGSLQLRNRATIGGNIVNAAPCADSMPPLIIYDAEVE
;
A
#
# COMPACT_ATOMS: atom_id res chain seq x y z
N ALA A 1 25.69 -6.07 -0.93
CA ALA A 1 25.37 -7.15 -1.89
C ALA A 1 24.54 -6.56 -3.00
N MET A 2 24.93 -6.73 -4.27
CA MET A 2 24.08 -6.29 -5.38
C MET A 2 22.97 -7.32 -5.58
N ILE A 3 21.72 -6.88 -5.45
CA ILE A 3 20.57 -7.67 -5.92
C ILE A 3 20.57 -7.50 -7.44
N ALA A 4 20.63 -8.59 -8.19
CA ALA A 4 20.55 -8.49 -9.64
C ALA A 4 19.14 -8.11 -10.07
N ASP A 5 19.03 -7.63 -11.30
CA ASP A 5 17.75 -7.27 -11.88
C ASP A 5 16.79 -8.48 -11.90
N GLY A 6 15.69 -8.36 -11.15
CA GLY A 6 14.61 -9.34 -11.10
C GLY A 6 13.52 -9.09 -12.15
N GLY A 7 13.67 -8.03 -12.96
CA GLY A 7 12.63 -7.49 -13.81
C GLY A 7 11.56 -6.72 -13.03
N SER A 8 10.55 -6.23 -13.76
CA SER A 8 9.41 -5.54 -13.17
C SER A 8 8.47 -6.51 -12.43
N THR A 9 7.83 -6.00 -11.37
CA THR A 9 6.79 -6.73 -10.62
C THR A 9 5.43 -6.53 -11.29
N VAL A 10 5.21 -7.22 -12.41
CA VAL A 10 3.99 -7.18 -13.25
C VAL A 10 3.60 -8.60 -13.70
N ALA A 11 2.44 -8.78 -14.34
CA ALA A 11 1.97 -10.08 -14.84
C ALA A 11 1.91 -11.17 -13.75
N SER A 12 1.66 -10.72 -12.51
CA SER A 12 1.64 -11.53 -11.28
C SER A 12 2.90 -12.39 -11.04
N ARG A 13 4.01 -12.15 -11.77
CA ARG A 13 5.17 -13.07 -11.86
C ARG A 13 6.03 -13.16 -10.61
N GLY A 14 5.83 -12.27 -9.64
CA GLY A 14 6.69 -12.10 -8.47
C GLY A 14 6.86 -13.40 -7.66
N THR A 15 5.75 -14.10 -7.38
CA THR A 15 5.80 -15.38 -6.67
C THR A 15 6.53 -16.45 -7.47
N LEU A 16 6.23 -16.61 -8.76
CA LEU A 16 6.87 -17.62 -9.60
C LEU A 16 8.37 -17.38 -9.74
N MET A 17 8.77 -16.23 -10.26
CA MET A 17 10.16 -15.96 -10.61
C MET A 17 11.02 -15.76 -9.37
N GLY A 18 10.54 -14.89 -8.45
CA GLY A 18 11.23 -14.59 -7.21
C GLY A 18 11.29 -15.80 -6.28
N GLY A 19 10.18 -16.52 -6.13
CA GLY A 19 10.12 -17.73 -5.31
C GLY A 19 11.06 -18.83 -5.82
N GLN A 20 11.11 -19.07 -7.13
CA GLN A 20 12.04 -20.06 -7.69
C GLN A 20 13.51 -19.64 -7.56
N ALA A 21 13.81 -18.35 -7.73
CA ALA A 21 15.16 -17.84 -7.50
C ALA A 21 15.59 -18.02 -6.03
N ILE A 22 14.70 -17.76 -5.07
CA ILE A 22 14.95 -18.00 -3.64
C ILE A 22 15.13 -19.49 -3.35
N LEU A 23 14.29 -20.37 -3.90
CA LEU A 23 14.44 -21.83 -3.75
C LEU A 23 15.78 -22.31 -4.31
N SER A 24 16.21 -21.79 -5.46
CA SER A 24 17.52 -22.08 -6.07
C SER A 24 18.68 -21.71 -5.13
N ALA A 25 18.65 -20.52 -4.52
CA ALA A 25 19.66 -20.12 -3.53
C ALA A 25 19.62 -20.98 -2.27
N ALA A 26 18.43 -21.20 -1.71
CA ALA A 26 18.22 -21.95 -0.48
C ALA A 26 18.66 -23.40 -0.62
N ASN A 27 18.35 -24.07 -1.73
CA ASN A 27 18.77 -25.44 -1.99
C ASN A 27 20.28 -25.59 -2.12
N LYS A 28 20.99 -24.62 -2.71
CA LYS A 28 22.47 -24.63 -2.76
C LYS A 28 23.09 -24.55 -1.37
N ILE A 29 22.55 -23.70 -0.49
CA ILE A 29 23.01 -23.59 0.90
C ILE A 29 22.68 -24.87 1.67
N LYS A 30 21.44 -25.35 1.54
CA LYS A 30 20.98 -26.57 2.19
C LYS A 30 21.81 -27.78 1.79
N GLN A 31 22.21 -27.89 0.52
CA GLN A 31 23.09 -28.96 0.04
C GLN A 31 24.46 -28.91 0.71
N ARG A 32 25.11 -27.72 0.76
CA ARG A 32 26.41 -27.56 1.44
C ARG A 32 26.35 -27.92 2.92
N MET A 33 25.28 -27.50 3.60
CA MET A 33 25.08 -27.83 5.00
C MET A 33 24.84 -29.32 5.20
N ALA A 34 24.02 -29.94 4.35
CA ALA A 34 23.76 -31.38 4.37
C ALA A 34 25.04 -32.20 4.16
N ASP A 35 25.90 -31.80 3.22
CA ASP A 35 27.17 -32.49 2.97
C ASP A 35 28.14 -32.36 4.15
N ALA A 36 28.16 -31.22 4.85
CA ALA A 36 28.99 -31.02 6.04
C ALA A 36 28.58 -31.88 7.25
N VAL A 37 27.30 -32.28 7.36
CA VAL A 37 26.79 -33.05 8.51
C VAL A 37 26.45 -34.50 8.18
N ARG A 38 26.60 -34.92 6.91
CA ARG A 38 26.20 -36.25 6.43
C ARG A 38 26.82 -37.38 7.24
N GLU A 39 28.12 -37.30 7.51
CA GLU A 39 28.86 -38.33 8.28
C GLU A 39 28.41 -38.38 9.74
N THR A 40 28.14 -37.21 10.33
CA THR A 40 27.73 -37.10 11.74
C THR A 40 26.30 -37.63 11.95
N LEU A 41 25.40 -37.34 11.01
CA LEU A 41 24.01 -37.81 11.03
C LEU A 41 23.82 -39.20 10.43
N LYS A 42 24.88 -39.82 9.90
CA LYS A 42 24.84 -41.11 9.18
C LYS A 42 23.77 -41.15 8.08
N ALA A 43 23.54 -40.02 7.41
CA ALA A 43 22.55 -39.91 6.34
C ALA A 43 23.16 -40.38 5.01
N GLN A 44 22.42 -41.12 4.19
CA GLN A 44 22.91 -41.54 2.87
C GLN A 44 22.60 -40.50 1.80
N SER A 45 21.45 -39.84 1.92
CA SER A 45 20.98 -38.79 1.01
C SER A 45 20.56 -37.53 1.77
N ILE A 46 20.41 -36.42 1.04
CA ILE A 46 19.83 -35.19 1.60
C ILE A 46 18.36 -35.37 2.00
N ASP A 47 17.65 -36.29 1.36
CA ASP A 47 16.24 -36.58 1.62
C ASP A 47 16.06 -37.32 2.95
N ASP A 48 17.12 -37.96 3.46
CA ASP A 48 17.11 -38.55 4.80
C ASP A 48 17.26 -37.49 5.91
N ILE A 49 17.63 -36.25 5.57
CA ILE A 49 17.87 -35.18 6.54
C ILE A 49 16.62 -34.30 6.69
N ALA A 50 16.03 -34.32 7.88
CA ALA A 50 14.93 -33.44 8.26
C ALA A 50 15.42 -32.16 8.93
N TRP A 51 14.77 -31.04 8.61
CA TRP A 51 15.02 -29.73 9.18
C TRP A 51 13.74 -29.25 9.85
N GLN A 52 13.70 -29.21 11.18
CA GLN A 52 12.47 -28.91 11.92
C GLN A 52 12.79 -28.29 13.28
N ASN A 53 12.03 -27.25 13.67
CA ASN A 53 12.12 -26.62 14.99
C ASN A 53 13.56 -26.22 15.39
N GLY A 54 14.34 -25.72 14.44
CA GLY A 54 15.74 -25.34 14.67
C GLY A 54 16.71 -26.51 14.87
N LYS A 55 16.27 -27.74 14.59
CA LYS A 55 17.08 -28.96 14.63
C LYS A 55 17.22 -29.60 13.25
N VAL A 56 18.31 -30.34 13.08
CA VAL A 56 18.67 -31.09 11.88
C VAL A 56 18.98 -32.52 12.31
N PHE A 57 18.25 -33.49 11.78
CA PHE A 57 18.36 -34.88 12.21
C PHE A 57 18.10 -35.84 11.06
N ASN A 58 18.51 -37.09 11.22
CA ASN A 58 18.22 -38.16 10.28
C ASN A 58 16.80 -38.69 10.50
N ARG A 59 15.98 -38.76 9.45
CA ARG A 59 14.60 -39.25 9.48
C ARG A 59 14.49 -40.69 10.01
N HIS A 60 15.49 -41.52 9.72
CA HIS A 60 15.52 -42.93 10.16
C HIS A 60 16.10 -43.12 11.56
N SER A 61 16.80 -42.11 12.08
CA SER A 61 17.45 -42.11 13.39
C SER A 61 17.29 -40.74 14.07
N PRO A 62 16.10 -40.39 14.57
CA PRO A 62 15.82 -39.07 15.13
C PRO A 62 16.67 -38.71 16.37
N GLU A 63 17.22 -39.72 17.05
CA GLU A 63 18.14 -39.58 18.16
C GLU A 63 19.46 -38.89 17.78
N LEU A 64 19.88 -39.02 16.51
CA LEU A 64 21.01 -38.29 15.95
C LEU A 64 20.52 -36.92 15.47
N SER A 65 20.56 -35.95 16.38
CA SER A 65 20.11 -34.58 16.09
C SER A 65 21.18 -33.53 16.43
N LEU A 66 21.24 -32.50 15.59
CA LEU A 66 22.08 -31.33 15.76
C LEU A 66 21.20 -30.09 15.79
N SER A 67 21.59 -29.07 16.55
CA SER A 67 21.00 -27.75 16.44
C SER A 67 21.42 -27.08 15.13
N PHE A 68 20.57 -26.19 14.61
CA PHE A 68 20.88 -25.42 13.40
C PHE A 68 22.20 -24.64 13.53
N GLN A 69 22.49 -24.11 14.73
CA GLN A 69 23.75 -23.42 15.02
C GLN A 69 24.95 -24.36 14.88
N GLN A 70 24.88 -25.57 15.45
CA GLN A 70 25.95 -26.58 15.29
C GLN A 70 26.18 -26.92 13.81
N VAL A 71 25.12 -27.07 13.02
CA VAL A 71 25.24 -27.32 11.58
C VAL A 71 25.93 -26.16 10.86
N CYS A 72 25.59 -24.91 11.19
CA CYS A 72 26.26 -23.74 10.64
C CYS A 72 27.76 -23.71 10.96
N ASP A 73 28.13 -24.02 12.21
CA ASP A 73 29.52 -23.98 12.65
C ASP A 73 30.34 -25.13 12.04
N MET A 74 29.76 -26.32 11.95
CA MET A 74 30.37 -27.45 11.23
C MET A 74 30.56 -27.14 9.74
N THR A 75 29.57 -26.52 9.10
CA THR A 75 29.66 -26.13 7.68
C THR A 75 30.73 -25.07 7.45
N ARG A 76 30.93 -24.15 8.40
CA ARG A 76 32.05 -23.18 8.34
C ARG A 76 33.40 -23.86 8.53
N ALA A 77 33.48 -24.84 9.42
CA ALA A 77 34.71 -25.58 9.68
C ALA A 77 35.21 -26.38 8.45
N THR A 78 34.31 -26.78 7.55
CA THR A 78 34.72 -27.40 6.26
C THR A 78 35.24 -26.38 5.23
N GLY A 79 35.18 -25.08 5.53
CA GLY A 79 35.50 -24.01 4.58
C GLY A 79 34.39 -23.72 3.56
N ALA A 80 33.21 -24.33 3.69
CA ALA A 80 32.11 -24.10 2.78
C ALA A 80 31.44 -22.73 3.02
N ASN A 81 31.14 -22.02 1.92
CA ASN A 81 30.48 -20.72 1.99
C ASN A 81 28.96 -20.88 2.22
N LEU A 82 28.41 -20.18 3.20
CA LEU A 82 26.97 -20.12 3.51
C LEU A 82 26.20 -19.02 2.74
N SER A 83 26.86 -18.35 1.80
CA SER A 83 26.23 -17.45 0.84
C SER A 83 26.02 -18.15 -0.51
N ALA A 84 24.83 -18.00 -1.08
CA ALA A 84 24.53 -18.51 -2.41
C ALA A 84 23.69 -17.51 -3.20
N TYR A 85 23.98 -17.45 -4.49
CA TYR A 85 23.22 -16.68 -5.45
C TYR A 85 22.22 -17.60 -6.18
N GLY A 86 20.96 -17.21 -6.17
CA GLY A 86 19.85 -17.93 -6.80
C GLY A 86 19.43 -17.25 -8.09
N TRP A 87 19.14 -18.06 -9.11
CA TRP A 87 18.70 -17.59 -10.42
C TRP A 87 17.68 -18.56 -10.98
N HIS A 88 16.64 -18.04 -11.62
CA HIS A 88 15.62 -18.81 -12.30
C HIS A 88 15.30 -18.15 -13.65
N VAL A 89 15.25 -18.97 -14.69
CA VAL A 89 14.86 -18.54 -16.04
C VAL A 89 13.58 -19.29 -16.36
N ALA A 90 12.57 -18.54 -16.83
CA ALA A 90 11.32 -19.13 -17.27
C ALA A 90 11.56 -20.12 -18.43
N PRO A 91 10.74 -21.18 -18.55
CA PRO A 91 10.78 -22.05 -19.72
C PRO A 91 10.57 -21.28 -21.03
N ASN A 92 11.09 -21.80 -22.13
CA ASN A 92 10.86 -21.22 -23.45
C ASN A 92 9.36 -21.27 -23.79
N ILE A 93 8.82 -20.11 -24.15
CA ILE A 93 7.47 -19.94 -24.70
C ILE A 93 7.57 -19.65 -26.20
N HIS A 94 6.48 -19.90 -26.94
CA HIS A 94 6.42 -19.63 -28.37
C HIS A 94 5.16 -18.84 -28.69
N TRP A 95 5.31 -17.69 -29.33
CA TRP A 95 4.20 -16.87 -29.81
C TRP A 95 4.60 -16.26 -31.15
N ASP A 96 3.66 -16.27 -32.09
CA ASP A 96 3.78 -15.64 -33.41
C ASP A 96 2.83 -14.43 -33.43
N GLU A 97 3.40 -13.23 -33.28
CA GLU A 97 2.69 -11.96 -33.19
C GLU A 97 1.88 -11.64 -34.46
N GLU A 98 2.35 -12.05 -35.64
CA GLU A 98 1.66 -11.78 -36.90
C GLU A 98 0.42 -12.66 -37.06
N LYS A 99 0.49 -13.91 -36.60
CA LYS A 99 -0.62 -14.87 -36.72
C LYS A 99 -1.50 -14.95 -35.48
N GLY A 100 -1.06 -14.40 -34.35
CA GLY A 100 -1.76 -14.51 -33.06
C GLY A 100 -1.90 -15.95 -32.59
N CYS A 101 -0.91 -16.81 -32.88
CA CYS A 101 -0.94 -18.23 -32.53
C CYS A 101 0.33 -18.66 -31.78
N GLY A 102 0.18 -19.58 -30.82
CA GLY A 102 1.28 -20.13 -30.04
C GLY A 102 0.88 -20.52 -28.62
N SER A 103 1.89 -20.80 -27.79
CA SER A 103 1.78 -20.99 -26.35
C SER A 103 2.60 -19.91 -25.63
N PRO A 104 1.99 -18.75 -25.32
CA PRO A 104 2.69 -17.61 -24.72
C PRO A 104 2.93 -17.79 -23.21
N TYR A 105 2.28 -18.77 -22.58
CA TYR A 105 2.39 -19.05 -21.15
C TYR A 105 2.82 -20.51 -20.91
N PHE A 106 3.52 -20.74 -19.80
CA PHE A 106 3.94 -22.07 -19.35
C PHE A 106 3.15 -22.57 -18.12
N THR A 107 2.29 -21.71 -17.56
CA THR A 107 1.39 -22.01 -16.45
C THR A 107 0.11 -21.19 -16.58
N TRP A 108 -0.98 -21.71 -16.01
CA TRP A 108 -2.30 -21.09 -16.01
C TRP A 108 -2.93 -21.14 -14.63
N VAL A 109 -3.59 -20.05 -14.29
CA VAL A 109 -4.40 -19.87 -13.10
C VAL A 109 -5.85 -19.93 -13.52
N TYR A 110 -6.66 -20.71 -12.80
CA TYR A 110 -8.08 -20.83 -13.05
C TYR A 110 -8.84 -20.29 -11.84
N GLY A 111 -10.03 -19.77 -12.08
CA GLY A 111 -10.88 -19.31 -11.00
C GLY A 111 -12.33 -19.21 -11.43
N CYS A 112 -13.20 -19.13 -10.43
CA CYS A 112 -14.62 -18.91 -10.59
C CYS A 112 -15.09 -17.99 -9.46
N GLN A 113 -15.79 -16.92 -9.82
CA GLN A 113 -16.44 -16.04 -8.86
C GLN A 113 -17.95 -16.07 -9.10
N LEU A 114 -18.71 -16.17 -8.01
CA LEU A 114 -20.17 -16.08 -8.01
C LEU A 114 -20.58 -14.89 -7.17
N ALA A 115 -21.51 -14.08 -7.68
CA ALA A 115 -22.06 -12.94 -6.97
C ALA A 115 -23.55 -13.19 -6.70
N ASP A 116 -23.94 -13.10 -5.43
CA ASP A 116 -25.35 -13.01 -5.00
C ASP A 116 -25.71 -11.54 -4.85
N VAL A 117 -26.73 -11.10 -5.59
CA VAL A 117 -27.11 -9.68 -5.67
C VAL A 117 -28.61 -9.46 -5.48
N ALA A 118 -28.94 -8.33 -4.87
CA ALA A 118 -30.29 -7.78 -4.87
C ALA A 118 -30.31 -6.47 -5.66
N VAL A 119 -31.31 -6.29 -6.53
CA VAL A 119 -31.46 -5.09 -7.35
C VAL A 119 -32.77 -4.39 -7.01
N ASP A 120 -32.72 -3.11 -6.62
CA ASP A 120 -33.92 -2.28 -6.50
C ASP A 120 -34.36 -1.80 -7.88
N MET A 121 -35.39 -2.44 -8.43
CA MET A 121 -35.91 -2.16 -9.77
C MET A 121 -36.45 -0.74 -9.96
N ARG A 122 -36.66 0.04 -8.88
CA ARG A 122 -37.09 1.44 -8.98
C ARG A 122 -35.91 2.36 -9.28
N THR A 123 -34.76 2.09 -8.65
CA THR A 123 -33.58 2.97 -8.69
C THR A 123 -32.43 2.41 -9.52
N GLY A 124 -32.39 1.10 -9.76
CA GLY A 124 -31.25 0.40 -10.34
C GLY A 124 -30.13 0.13 -9.33
N LYS A 125 -30.35 0.37 -8.03
CA LYS A 125 -29.34 0.13 -7.00
C LYS A 125 -29.07 -1.36 -6.84
N ILE A 126 -27.81 -1.74 -6.97
CA ILE A 126 -27.32 -3.09 -6.71
C ILE A 126 -26.83 -3.18 -5.26
N THR A 127 -27.16 -4.27 -4.58
CA THR A 127 -26.56 -4.69 -3.31
C THR A 127 -25.93 -6.05 -3.52
N VAL A 128 -24.63 -6.16 -3.28
CA VAL A 128 -23.92 -7.45 -3.34
C VAL A 128 -23.99 -8.09 -1.95
N ASN A 129 -24.75 -9.18 -1.81
CA ASN A 129 -25.00 -9.83 -0.53
C ASN A 129 -23.82 -10.72 -0.13
N ASN A 130 -23.44 -11.62 -1.03
CA ASN A 130 -22.37 -12.60 -0.83
C ASN A 130 -21.59 -12.80 -2.13
N VAL A 131 -20.31 -13.13 -1.99
CA VAL A 131 -19.46 -13.53 -3.09
C VAL A 131 -18.79 -14.85 -2.74
N VAL A 132 -18.79 -15.82 -3.66
CA VAL A 132 -17.95 -17.00 -3.55
C VAL A 132 -16.80 -16.83 -4.53
N ALA A 133 -15.56 -16.83 -4.04
CA ALA A 133 -14.36 -16.65 -4.84
C ALA A 133 -13.47 -17.90 -4.76
N THR A 134 -13.49 -18.70 -5.82
CA THR A 134 -12.70 -19.91 -5.95
C THR A 134 -11.52 -19.68 -6.89
N HIS A 135 -10.30 -19.98 -6.45
CA HIS A 135 -9.10 -19.79 -7.24
C HIS A 135 -8.14 -20.97 -7.13
N ASP A 136 -7.68 -21.49 -8.27
CA ASP A 136 -6.59 -22.45 -8.37
C ASP A 136 -5.24 -21.73 -8.25
N VAL A 137 -4.67 -21.83 -7.06
CA VAL A 137 -3.40 -21.18 -6.70
C VAL A 137 -2.25 -22.17 -6.54
N GLY A 138 -2.48 -23.43 -6.88
CA GLY A 138 -1.54 -24.52 -6.70
C GLY A 138 -1.21 -24.85 -5.25
N LYS A 139 -0.42 -24.02 -4.57
CA LYS A 139 -0.13 -24.15 -3.14
C LYS A 139 -0.20 -22.78 -2.49
N VAL A 140 -0.99 -22.67 -1.43
CA VAL A 140 -1.08 -21.44 -0.64
C VAL A 140 0.18 -21.31 0.21
N ILE A 141 1.07 -20.39 -0.17
CA ILE A 141 2.30 -20.09 0.58
C ILE A 141 1.98 -19.33 1.87
N ASN A 142 1.12 -18.31 1.79
CA ASN A 142 0.72 -17.47 2.91
C ASN A 142 -0.81 -17.30 2.91
N PRO A 143 -1.55 -17.97 3.83
CA PRO A 143 -3.01 -17.89 3.88
C PRO A 143 -3.56 -16.47 4.07
N VAL A 144 -2.89 -15.65 4.88
CA VAL A 144 -3.31 -14.26 5.14
C VAL A 144 -3.10 -13.39 3.91
N GLY A 145 -1.93 -13.53 3.27
CA GLY A 145 -1.61 -12.81 2.04
C GLY A 145 -2.52 -13.20 0.88
N PHE A 146 -2.83 -14.50 0.75
CA PHE A 146 -3.78 -15.00 -0.24
C PHE A 146 -5.19 -14.44 0.00
N SER A 147 -5.68 -14.51 1.23
CA SER A 147 -7.00 -13.98 1.56
C SER A 147 -7.08 -12.48 1.26
N GLY A 148 -6.05 -11.70 1.65
CA GLY A 148 -5.98 -10.27 1.37
C GLY A 148 -6.00 -9.94 -0.12
N GLN A 149 -5.33 -10.73 -0.95
CA GLN A 149 -5.38 -10.58 -2.42
C GLN A 149 -6.79 -10.84 -2.96
N VAL A 150 -7.46 -11.90 -2.50
CA VAL A 150 -8.83 -12.19 -2.95
C VAL A 150 -9.80 -11.10 -2.52
N TYR A 151 -9.74 -10.62 -1.27
CA TYR A 151 -10.56 -9.50 -0.80
C TYR A 151 -10.33 -8.23 -1.64
N GLY A 152 -9.06 -7.86 -1.84
CA GLY A 152 -8.72 -6.67 -2.63
C GLY A 152 -9.14 -6.79 -4.09
N GLY A 153 -8.88 -7.94 -4.72
CA GLY A 153 -9.22 -8.23 -6.10
C GLY A 153 -10.71 -8.24 -6.37
N VAL A 154 -11.50 -8.90 -5.51
CA VAL A 154 -12.97 -8.90 -5.62
C VAL A 154 -13.51 -7.49 -5.41
N LEU A 155 -13.05 -6.75 -4.40
CA LEU A 155 -13.51 -5.37 -4.18
C LEU A 155 -13.19 -4.49 -5.38
N GLN A 156 -11.96 -4.53 -5.88
CA GLN A 156 -11.52 -3.71 -7.01
C GLN A 156 -12.20 -4.11 -8.33
N GLY A 157 -12.27 -5.41 -8.63
CA GLY A 157 -12.84 -5.90 -9.89
C GLY A 157 -14.36 -5.90 -9.93
N MET A 158 -14.99 -6.39 -8.86
CA MET A 158 -16.45 -6.53 -8.81
C MET A 158 -17.13 -5.20 -8.49
N ILE A 159 -16.72 -4.55 -7.40
CA ILE A 159 -17.39 -3.33 -6.91
C ILE A 159 -16.83 -2.09 -7.59
N GLY A 160 -15.50 -1.96 -7.64
CA GLY A 160 -14.81 -0.85 -8.29
C GLY A 160 -15.12 -0.81 -9.78
N TYR A 161 -14.40 -1.62 -10.56
CA TYR A 161 -14.52 -1.66 -12.01
C TYR A 161 -15.92 -2.05 -12.51
N GLY A 162 -16.60 -2.97 -11.81
CA GLY A 162 -17.92 -3.44 -12.22
C GLY A 162 -19.07 -2.47 -11.97
N MET A 163 -19.02 -1.63 -10.93
CA MET A 163 -20.18 -0.83 -10.49
C MET A 163 -19.90 0.66 -10.30
N LEU A 164 -18.71 1.06 -9.87
CA LEU A 164 -18.44 2.42 -9.39
C LEU A 164 -17.48 3.24 -10.26
N GLU A 165 -16.39 2.63 -10.70
CA GLU A 165 -15.25 3.30 -11.31
C GLU A 165 -15.55 3.73 -12.75
N ASP A 166 -16.06 4.95 -12.91
CA ASP A 166 -16.37 5.57 -14.21
C ASP A 166 -15.33 6.65 -14.57
N PHE A 167 -14.47 6.32 -15.53
CA PHE A 167 -13.46 7.24 -16.07
C PHE A 167 -14.04 8.02 -17.25
N ASN A 168 -14.72 9.14 -16.96
CA ASN A 168 -15.34 9.96 -17.99
C ASN A 168 -14.34 10.92 -18.65
N THR A 169 -14.38 11.00 -19.98
CA THR A 169 -13.65 11.97 -20.80
C THR A 169 -14.59 12.66 -21.77
N GLU A 170 -14.54 13.98 -21.83
CA GLU A 170 -15.35 14.78 -22.76
C GLU A 170 -14.43 15.75 -23.50
N HIS A 171 -14.51 15.77 -24.84
CA HIS A 171 -13.67 16.63 -25.68
C HIS A 171 -12.16 16.52 -25.38
N GLY A 172 -11.71 15.32 -24.97
CA GLY A 172 -10.31 15.06 -24.61
C GLY A 172 -9.91 15.52 -23.21
N VAL A 173 -10.86 16.00 -22.40
CA VAL A 173 -10.63 16.43 -21.01
C VAL A 173 -11.21 15.39 -20.05
N VAL A 174 -10.39 14.97 -19.08
CA VAL A 174 -10.82 14.07 -18.00
C VAL A 174 -11.76 14.82 -17.07
N LYS A 175 -12.94 14.25 -16.80
CA LYS A 175 -13.93 14.85 -15.89
C LYS A 175 -13.82 14.34 -14.45
N SER A 176 -13.29 13.13 -14.30
CA SER A 176 -13.14 12.45 -13.01
C SER A 176 -11.75 12.72 -12.41
N GLU A 177 -11.45 13.98 -12.06
CA GLU A 177 -10.11 14.38 -11.58
C GLU A 177 -9.89 14.13 -10.07
N ASN A 178 -10.96 13.86 -9.31
CA ASN A 178 -10.91 13.72 -7.84
C ASN A 178 -11.80 12.57 -7.36
N PHE A 179 -11.57 12.06 -6.14
CA PHE A 179 -12.30 10.92 -5.56
C PHE A 179 -13.74 11.19 -5.12
N ASP A 180 -14.17 12.46 -5.10
CA ASP A 180 -15.59 12.82 -4.99
C ASP A 180 -16.33 12.59 -6.33
N THR A 181 -15.60 12.49 -7.43
CA THR A 181 -16.12 12.32 -8.80
C THR A 181 -15.83 10.94 -9.39
N TYR A 182 -14.67 10.38 -9.08
CA TYR A 182 -14.28 9.01 -9.38
C TYR A 182 -14.55 8.15 -8.14
N LEU A 183 -15.67 7.44 -8.15
CA LEU A 183 -16.13 6.70 -6.99
C LEU A 183 -15.29 5.44 -6.82
N LEU A 184 -14.52 5.39 -5.72
CA LEU A 184 -13.86 4.18 -5.26
C LEU A 184 -14.74 3.44 -4.25
N PRO A 185 -14.66 2.11 -4.18
CA PRO A 185 -15.31 1.34 -3.14
C PRO A 185 -14.90 1.80 -1.74
N THR A 186 -15.87 1.88 -0.84
CA THR A 186 -15.66 2.19 0.57
C THR A 186 -15.75 0.91 1.41
N ILE A 187 -15.43 1.01 2.71
CA ILE A 187 -15.59 -0.11 3.65
C ILE A 187 -17.02 -0.63 3.73
N LYS A 188 -18.03 0.20 3.42
CA LYS A 188 -19.45 -0.20 3.44
C LYS A 188 -19.86 -0.99 2.20
N ASP A 189 -19.03 -0.98 1.16
CA ASP A 189 -19.29 -1.68 -0.09
C ASP A 189 -18.66 -3.07 -0.12
N MET A 190 -17.94 -3.47 0.94
CA MET A 190 -17.33 -4.79 1.05
C MET A 190 -18.41 -5.86 1.32
N PRO A 191 -18.65 -6.80 0.40
CA PRO A 191 -19.56 -7.92 0.65
C PRO A 191 -18.88 -8.96 1.55
N HIS A 192 -19.67 -9.91 2.06
CA HIS A 192 -19.11 -11.15 2.60
C HIS A 192 -18.51 -11.98 1.47
N ILE A 193 -17.28 -12.48 1.65
CA ILE A 193 -16.57 -13.26 0.62
C ILE A 193 -16.18 -14.63 1.18
N ASP A 194 -16.78 -15.68 0.62
CA ASP A 194 -16.38 -17.06 0.83
C ASP A 194 -15.21 -17.41 -0.08
N ILE A 195 -14.02 -17.49 0.49
CA ILE A 195 -12.78 -17.73 -0.24
C ILE A 195 -12.49 -19.24 -0.27
N ILE A 196 -12.34 -19.79 -1.47
CA ILE A 196 -11.99 -21.20 -1.69
C ILE A 196 -10.66 -21.27 -2.46
N ALA A 197 -9.62 -21.76 -1.78
CA ALA A 197 -8.35 -22.08 -2.42
C ALA A 197 -8.39 -23.50 -2.99
N VAL A 198 -8.19 -23.64 -4.30
CA VAL A 198 -7.97 -24.94 -4.94
C VAL A 198 -6.46 -25.15 -5.04
N GLU A 199 -5.95 -26.17 -4.34
CA GLU A 199 -4.53 -26.48 -4.30
C GLU A 199 -4.15 -27.56 -5.34
N ASN A 200 -4.02 -27.18 -6.61
CA ASN A 200 -3.54 -28.07 -7.68
C ASN A 200 -2.05 -27.85 -7.97
N TYR A 201 -1.20 -28.72 -7.45
CA TYR A 201 0.26 -28.61 -7.57
C TYR A 201 0.75 -28.24 -8.97
N ASP A 202 1.48 -27.13 -9.08
CA ASP A 202 2.11 -26.69 -10.33
C ASP A 202 3.61 -26.97 -10.34
N LYS A 203 4.06 -27.76 -11.32
CA LYS A 203 5.49 -28.07 -11.51
C LYS A 203 6.34 -26.83 -11.79
N ALA A 204 5.79 -25.80 -12.45
CA ALA A 204 6.51 -24.57 -12.74
C ALA A 204 6.65 -23.67 -11.50
N GLY A 205 5.80 -23.89 -10.49
CA GLY A 205 5.69 -23.07 -9.30
C GLY A 205 6.69 -23.38 -8.19
N PRO A 206 7.14 -22.38 -7.40
CA PRO A 206 7.92 -22.66 -6.21
C PRO A 206 7.07 -23.45 -5.23
N MET A 207 7.54 -24.65 -4.87
CA MET A 207 6.81 -25.59 -4.00
C MET A 207 5.39 -25.93 -4.49
N GLY A 208 5.12 -25.85 -5.80
CA GLY A 208 3.78 -26.10 -6.34
C GLY A 208 2.87 -24.88 -6.43
N ALA A 209 3.32 -23.70 -6.01
CA ALA A 209 2.50 -22.48 -5.94
C ALA A 209 2.38 -21.76 -7.28
N LYS A 210 1.18 -21.24 -7.56
CA LYS A 210 0.88 -20.39 -8.71
C LYS A 210 0.78 -18.91 -8.30
N VAL A 211 0.54 -18.06 -9.28
CA VAL A 211 0.32 -16.62 -9.09
C VAL A 211 -1.15 -16.31 -8.87
N ILE A 212 -1.46 -15.20 -8.20
CA ILE A 212 -2.86 -14.85 -7.91
C ILE A 212 -3.12 -13.34 -7.81
N GLY A 213 -2.16 -12.49 -8.17
CA GLY A 213 -2.29 -11.03 -7.99
C GLY A 213 -3.38 -10.41 -8.86
N GLU A 214 -3.32 -10.64 -10.17
CA GLU A 214 -4.30 -10.11 -11.15
C GLU A 214 -5.56 -11.00 -11.31
N PRO A 215 -5.48 -12.36 -11.31
CA PRO A 215 -6.65 -13.20 -11.60
C PRO A 215 -7.83 -13.06 -10.63
N VAL A 216 -7.60 -12.55 -9.42
CA VAL A 216 -8.66 -12.26 -8.44
C VAL A 216 -9.55 -11.08 -8.82
N LEU A 217 -9.03 -10.16 -9.63
CA LEU A 217 -9.73 -8.97 -10.11
C LEU A 217 -10.54 -9.26 -11.37
N GLU A 218 -9.96 -10.02 -12.30
CA GLU A 218 -10.46 -10.19 -13.68
C GLU A 218 -11.88 -10.78 -13.75
N LEU A 219 -12.25 -11.61 -12.77
CA LEU A 219 -13.53 -12.34 -12.75
C LEU A 219 -14.69 -11.50 -12.18
N GLY A 220 -14.38 -10.47 -11.39
CA GLY A 220 -15.36 -9.79 -10.52
C GLY A 220 -16.48 -9.11 -11.30
N ALA A 221 -16.12 -8.25 -12.25
CA ALA A 221 -17.11 -7.50 -13.02
C ALA A 221 -17.99 -8.40 -13.90
N ALA A 222 -17.43 -9.49 -14.45
CA ALA A 222 -18.19 -10.45 -15.24
C ALA A 222 -19.21 -11.22 -14.37
N ALA A 223 -18.79 -11.67 -13.19
CA ALA A 223 -19.68 -12.35 -12.23
C ALA A 223 -20.83 -11.43 -11.80
N LEU A 224 -20.52 -10.17 -11.47
CA LEU A 224 -21.52 -9.16 -11.12
C LEU A 224 -22.50 -8.91 -12.27
N ASN A 225 -22.00 -8.67 -13.48
CA ASN A 225 -22.84 -8.36 -14.64
C ASN A 225 -23.78 -9.52 -14.99
N ASN A 226 -23.31 -10.77 -14.87
CA ASN A 226 -24.14 -11.94 -15.09
C ASN A 226 -25.25 -12.06 -14.04
N ALA A 227 -24.91 -11.86 -12.75
CA ALA A 227 -25.88 -11.91 -11.66
C ALA A 227 -26.94 -10.81 -11.79
N VAL A 228 -26.53 -9.58 -12.12
CA VAL A 228 -27.45 -8.46 -12.36
C VAL A 228 -28.30 -8.70 -13.59
N SER A 229 -27.73 -9.15 -14.71
CA SER A 229 -28.48 -9.43 -15.94
C SER A 229 -29.54 -10.51 -15.72
N PHE A 230 -29.23 -11.52 -14.89
CA PHE A 230 -30.19 -12.54 -14.46
C PHE A 230 -31.29 -11.94 -13.58
N ALA A 231 -30.94 -11.09 -12.61
CA ALA A 231 -31.89 -10.47 -11.69
C ALA A 231 -32.89 -9.52 -12.40
N ILE A 232 -32.46 -8.84 -13.46
CA ILE A 232 -33.30 -7.89 -14.22
C ILE A 232 -33.94 -8.51 -15.48
N ASP A 233 -33.68 -9.79 -15.78
CA ASP A 233 -34.08 -10.50 -17.00
C ASP A 233 -33.72 -9.74 -18.29
N ARG A 234 -32.52 -9.16 -18.33
CA ARG A 234 -32.05 -8.37 -19.47
C ARG A 234 -30.52 -8.44 -19.60
N PRO A 235 -29.98 -8.73 -20.78
CA PRO A 235 -28.54 -8.74 -20.98
C PRO A 235 -27.95 -7.32 -20.88
N ASN A 236 -26.81 -7.19 -20.21
CA ASN A 236 -26.02 -5.97 -20.20
C ASN A 236 -24.60 -6.23 -20.73
N ARG A 237 -24.09 -5.28 -21.54
CA ARG A 237 -22.74 -5.34 -22.16
C ARG A 237 -21.91 -4.08 -21.91
N THR A 238 -22.33 -3.25 -20.95
CA THR A 238 -21.70 -1.96 -20.68
C THR A 238 -21.39 -1.87 -19.20
N LEU A 239 -20.13 -1.57 -18.88
CA LEU A 239 -19.67 -1.25 -17.54
C LEU A 239 -19.31 0.25 -17.47
N PRO A 240 -19.37 0.87 -16.28
CA PRO A 240 -19.84 0.29 -15.02
C PRO A 240 -21.38 0.16 -14.94
N LEU A 241 -21.86 -0.70 -14.04
CA LEU A 241 -23.28 -0.91 -13.74
C LEU A 241 -23.85 0.21 -12.87
N THR A 242 -23.90 1.42 -13.43
CA THR A 242 -24.52 2.57 -12.77
C THR A 242 -26.02 2.33 -12.54
N LEU A 243 -26.62 3.12 -11.65
CA LEU A 243 -28.05 3.10 -11.39
C LEU A 243 -28.89 3.19 -12.68
N GLU A 244 -28.49 4.11 -13.57
CA GLU A 244 -29.18 4.36 -14.85
C GLU A 244 -28.93 3.23 -15.85
N GLN A 245 -27.71 2.70 -15.91
CA GLN A 245 -27.39 1.55 -16.74
C GLN A 245 -28.25 0.35 -16.36
N VAL A 246 -28.36 0.06 -15.06
CA VAL A 246 -29.17 -1.05 -14.55
C VAL A 246 -30.66 -0.79 -14.78
N ARG A 247 -31.15 0.43 -14.52
CA ARG A 247 -32.58 0.75 -14.60
C ARG A 247 -33.11 0.97 -16.03
N LEU A 248 -32.33 1.65 -16.86
CA LEU A 248 -32.73 2.13 -18.19
C LEU A 248 -32.03 1.35 -19.31
N GLY A 249 -30.83 0.82 -19.07
CA GLY A 249 -30.01 0.12 -20.08
C GLY A 249 -29.04 1.03 -20.81
N TYR A 250 -29.00 2.31 -20.44
CA TYR A 250 -28.05 3.30 -20.92
C TYR A 250 -27.79 4.31 -19.79
N ASN A 251 -26.58 4.85 -19.75
CA ASN A 251 -26.25 5.97 -18.87
C ASN A 251 -26.94 7.25 -19.37
N LEU A 252 -27.59 7.99 -18.48
CA LEU A 252 -27.93 9.37 -18.76
C LEU A 252 -26.63 10.16 -18.85
N LYS A 253 -26.59 11.15 -19.74
CA LYS A 253 -25.51 12.13 -19.66
C LYS A 253 -25.60 12.77 -18.28
N LYS A 254 -24.50 12.74 -17.52
CA LYS A 254 -24.39 13.57 -16.31
C LYS A 254 -24.75 15.00 -16.75
N PRO A 255 -25.71 15.67 -16.10
CA PRO A 255 -26.02 17.05 -16.46
C PRO A 255 -24.74 17.86 -16.37
N GLU A 256 -24.52 18.73 -17.36
CA GLU A 256 -23.42 19.68 -17.31
C GLU A 256 -23.44 20.37 -15.95
N ARG A 257 -22.30 20.36 -15.27
CA ARG A 257 -22.18 21.05 -13.99
C ARG A 257 -22.47 22.53 -14.24
N GLN A 258 -23.02 23.22 -13.25
CA GLN A 258 -23.09 24.69 -13.31
C GLN A 258 -21.71 25.32 -13.62
N SER A 259 -20.61 24.71 -13.16
CA SER A 259 -19.26 25.13 -13.51
C SER A 259 -18.90 24.99 -15.00
N GLU A 260 -19.56 24.08 -15.73
CA GLU A 260 -19.39 23.84 -17.16
C GLU A 260 -20.26 24.79 -17.99
N GLN A 261 -21.51 25.02 -17.59
CA GLN A 261 -22.35 26.07 -18.19
C GLN A 261 -21.79 27.48 -17.95
N MET A 262 -21.11 27.69 -16.82
CA MET A 262 -20.39 28.94 -16.53
C MET A 262 -19.05 29.08 -17.27
N LEU A 263 -18.56 28.06 -17.98
CA LEU A 263 -17.39 28.20 -18.86
C LEU A 263 -17.75 28.85 -20.20
N GLU A 264 -19.01 28.71 -20.66
CA GLU A 264 -19.51 29.38 -21.87
C GLU A 264 -19.88 30.85 -21.62
N SER A 265 -20.43 31.17 -20.45
CA SER A 265 -20.66 32.56 -20.04
C SER A 265 -19.37 33.12 -19.42
N GLY A 266 -18.67 34.00 -20.13
CA GLY A 266 -17.30 34.48 -19.87
C GLY A 266 -16.93 35.06 -18.49
N ASP A 267 -17.78 34.93 -17.47
CA ASP A 267 -17.42 35.21 -16.08
C ASP A 267 -16.92 33.94 -15.40
N LYS A 268 -15.62 33.70 -15.58
CA LYS A 268 -14.86 32.73 -14.77
C LYS A 268 -15.14 33.02 -13.29
N LYS A 269 -15.97 32.20 -12.64
CA LYS A 269 -15.83 32.02 -11.19
C LYS A 269 -14.39 31.56 -11.00
N GLN A 270 -13.57 32.39 -10.36
CA GLN A 270 -12.32 31.93 -9.79
C GLN A 270 -12.67 30.79 -8.84
N VAL A 271 -12.63 29.55 -9.32
CA VAL A 271 -12.15 28.47 -8.48
C VAL A 271 -10.84 29.03 -7.96
N HIS A 272 -10.71 29.24 -6.64
CA HIS A 272 -9.47 29.70 -6.01
C HIS A 272 -8.41 28.62 -6.21
N ARG A 273 -7.94 28.45 -7.44
CA ARG A 273 -6.69 27.79 -7.75
C ARG A 273 -5.64 28.60 -6.99
N LEU A 274 -4.71 27.90 -6.33
CA LEU A 274 -3.56 28.47 -5.63
C LEU A 274 -2.64 29.17 -6.64
N ASN A 275 -3.09 30.30 -7.21
CA ASN A 275 -2.42 30.99 -8.31
C ASN A 275 -1.57 32.17 -7.84
N THR A 276 -1.65 32.50 -6.55
CA THR A 276 -1.03 33.68 -5.95
C THR A 276 -0.39 33.31 -4.61
N LEU A 277 0.56 32.38 -4.63
CA LEU A 277 1.46 32.13 -3.50
C LEU A 277 2.76 32.89 -3.73
N SER A 278 3.18 33.72 -2.77
CA SER A 278 4.56 34.20 -2.69
C SER A 278 5.27 33.47 -1.57
N LEU A 279 6.50 33.02 -1.80
CA LEU A 279 7.29 32.28 -0.82
C LEU A 279 8.59 33.02 -0.55
N SER A 280 8.82 33.39 0.70
CA SER A 280 10.10 33.92 1.18
C SER A 280 10.81 32.87 2.02
N VAL A 281 12.11 32.71 1.83
CA VAL A 281 12.93 31.70 2.53
C VAL A 281 14.04 32.40 3.33
N PRO A 282 13.71 32.93 4.53
CA PRO A 282 14.70 33.59 5.37
C PRO A 282 15.82 32.64 5.78
N GLN A 283 17.03 33.18 5.92
CA GLN A 283 18.21 32.44 6.38
C GLN A 283 18.45 32.59 7.88
N THR A 284 17.78 33.55 8.53
CA THR A 284 17.92 33.81 9.97
C THR A 284 16.57 34.05 10.63
N LEU A 285 16.46 33.77 11.93
CA LEU A 285 15.24 34.07 12.69
C LEU A 285 14.86 35.55 12.62
N LYS A 286 15.85 36.46 12.65
CA LYS A 286 15.62 37.91 12.57
C LYS A 286 14.99 38.33 11.24
N GLU A 287 15.46 37.75 10.13
CA GLU A 287 14.89 37.98 8.81
C GLU A 287 13.47 37.43 8.71
N ALA A 288 13.25 36.22 9.26
CA ALA A 288 11.92 35.62 9.32
C ALA A 288 10.92 36.49 10.08
N LEU A 289 11.30 37.02 11.25
CA LEU A 289 10.48 37.93 12.04
C LEU A 289 10.19 39.25 11.30
N THR A 290 11.16 39.75 10.55
CA THR A 290 10.98 40.97 9.73
C THR A 290 9.97 40.74 8.60
N LEU A 291 10.04 39.60 7.92
CA LEU A 291 9.08 39.22 6.88
C LEU A 291 7.68 38.95 7.46
N MET A 292 7.62 38.33 8.64
CA MET A 292 6.38 38.06 9.37
C MET A 292 5.69 39.33 9.90
N ALA A 293 6.42 40.44 10.07
CA ALA A 293 5.84 41.72 10.45
C ALA A 293 5.01 42.38 9.31
N GLY A 294 5.12 41.88 8.08
CA GLY A 294 4.27 42.29 6.95
C GLY A 294 2.80 41.86 7.13
N LYS A 295 1.86 42.62 6.53
CA LYS A 295 0.42 42.27 6.62
C LYS A 295 0.14 40.95 5.90
N GLY A 296 -0.38 39.96 6.64
CA GLY A 296 -0.92 38.71 6.08
C GLY A 296 0.10 37.60 5.83
N ALA A 297 1.36 37.77 6.24
CA ALA A 297 2.37 36.72 6.14
C ALA A 297 2.05 35.51 7.04
N MET A 298 2.19 34.30 6.50
CA MET A 298 1.97 33.06 7.24
C MET A 298 3.25 32.21 7.28
N PRO A 299 3.65 31.68 8.45
CA PRO A 299 4.83 30.84 8.55
C PRO A 299 4.53 29.43 8.03
N ILE A 300 5.49 28.80 7.36
CA ILE A 300 5.40 27.41 6.89
C ILE A 300 6.64 26.60 7.29
N ALA A 301 6.41 25.46 7.94
CA ALA A 301 7.44 24.45 8.27
C ALA A 301 7.10 23.06 7.70
N GLY A 302 5.89 22.55 8.01
CA GLY A 302 5.36 21.28 7.49
C GLY A 302 4.40 21.42 6.31
N GLY A 303 3.63 22.52 6.29
CA GLY A 303 2.76 22.93 5.17
C GLY A 303 1.41 22.23 5.05
N THR A 304 1.11 21.24 5.90
CA THR A 304 -0.11 20.42 5.80
C THR A 304 -1.39 21.26 6.00
N ASP A 305 -1.45 22.05 7.07
CA ASP A 305 -2.64 22.87 7.36
C ASP A 305 -2.64 24.22 6.62
N VAL A 306 -1.45 24.81 6.45
CA VAL A 306 -1.27 26.10 5.77
C VAL A 306 -1.76 26.06 4.32
N LEU A 307 -1.55 24.94 3.61
CA LEU A 307 -2.06 24.78 2.24
C LEU A 307 -3.58 24.64 2.18
N VAL A 308 -4.20 24.07 3.21
CA VAL A 308 -5.67 23.96 3.31
C VAL A 308 -6.26 25.34 3.63
N GLN A 309 -5.67 26.06 4.57
CA GLN A 309 -6.08 27.42 4.93
C GLN A 309 -5.90 28.40 3.75
N ALA A 310 -4.79 28.29 3.01
CA ALA A 310 -4.52 29.12 1.83
C ALA A 310 -5.57 28.97 0.73
N ARG A 311 -6.22 27.79 0.60
CA ARG A 311 -7.31 27.57 -0.36
C ARG A 311 -8.60 28.30 0.01
N MET A 312 -8.75 28.71 1.27
CA MET A 312 -9.94 29.42 1.77
C MET A 312 -9.82 30.94 1.63
N LEU A 313 -8.64 31.46 1.24
CA LEU A 313 -8.38 32.90 1.10
C LEU A 313 -8.55 33.34 -0.36
N SER A 314 -9.23 34.47 -0.56
CA SER A 314 -9.36 35.12 -1.86
C SER A 314 -8.26 36.20 -2.00
N GLY A 315 -7.03 35.83 -2.38
CA GLY A 315 -5.95 36.81 -2.55
C GLY A 315 -4.54 36.21 -2.64
N GLU A 316 -3.52 37.08 -2.68
CA GLU A 316 -2.13 36.65 -2.53
C GLU A 316 -1.87 36.15 -1.11
N VAL A 317 -1.21 35.01 -1.00
CA VAL A 317 -0.89 34.35 0.26
C VAL A 317 0.63 34.39 0.44
N PRO A 318 1.17 35.39 1.17
CA PRO A 318 2.59 35.47 1.45
C PRO A 318 2.99 34.43 2.50
N LEU A 319 3.81 33.47 2.09
CA LEU A 319 4.34 32.40 2.92
C LEU A 319 5.79 32.67 3.30
N VAL A 320 6.12 32.51 4.58
CA VAL A 320 7.49 32.60 5.10
C VAL A 320 7.96 31.21 5.51
N ASN A 321 8.87 30.62 4.74
CA ASN A 321 9.39 29.28 5.00
C ASN A 321 10.41 29.30 6.14
N ILE A 322 9.96 28.91 7.32
CA ILE A 322 10.78 28.81 8.54
C ILE A 322 11.37 27.40 8.72
N ALA A 323 11.06 26.44 7.83
CA ALA A 323 11.54 25.07 7.93
C ALA A 323 13.08 24.95 7.90
N GLY A 324 13.77 25.95 7.35
CA GLY A 324 15.23 25.97 7.22
C GLY A 324 15.98 26.55 8.42
N LEU A 325 15.28 27.19 9.37
CA LEU A 325 15.93 27.88 10.48
C LEU A 325 16.39 26.87 11.54
N ALA A 326 17.69 26.84 11.79
CA ALA A 326 18.28 25.91 12.74
C ALA A 326 17.85 26.24 14.17
N GLU A 327 17.74 27.53 14.48
CA GLU A 327 17.36 28.08 15.79
C GLU A 327 16.00 27.58 16.28
N LEU A 328 15.09 27.21 15.37
CA LEU A 328 13.76 26.70 15.71
C LEU A 328 13.73 25.18 15.92
N LYS A 329 14.82 24.47 15.65
CA LYS A 329 14.89 22.99 15.67
C LYS A 329 15.71 22.44 16.83
N GLU A 330 16.16 23.32 17.72
CA GLU A 330 17.01 22.93 18.83
C GLU A 330 16.16 22.48 20.03
N ILE A 331 16.72 21.55 20.80
CA ILE A 331 16.18 21.09 22.08
C ILE A 331 17.31 21.27 23.08
N PHE A 332 17.11 22.11 24.09
CA PHE A 332 18.15 22.41 25.09
C PHE A 332 17.64 22.19 26.50
N ASP A 333 18.54 21.71 27.36
CA ASP A 333 18.29 21.56 28.78
C ASP A 333 18.32 22.93 29.44
N VAL A 334 17.33 23.21 30.30
CA VAL A 334 17.20 24.48 31.03
C VAL A 334 16.99 24.18 32.50
N GLU A 335 17.25 25.16 33.36
CA GLU A 335 17.04 24.99 34.80
C GLU A 335 15.57 24.65 35.08
N GLY A 336 15.33 23.45 35.62
CA GLY A 336 13.97 22.97 35.93
C GLY A 336 13.21 22.31 34.78
N GLY A 337 13.76 22.21 33.55
CA GLY A 337 12.97 21.74 32.41
C GLY A 337 13.77 21.38 31.16
N ILE A 338 13.09 21.33 30.01
CA ILE A 338 13.71 21.29 28.68
C ILE A 338 12.95 22.29 27.82
N SER A 339 13.66 23.12 27.06
CA SER A 339 13.04 23.97 26.04
C SER A 339 13.12 23.27 24.68
N ILE A 340 12.00 23.29 23.96
CA ILE A 340 11.79 22.59 22.70
C ILE A 340 11.48 23.64 21.63
N GLY A 341 12.32 23.74 20.62
CA GLY A 341 12.09 24.63 19.48
C GLY A 341 10.78 24.32 18.75
N SER A 342 10.06 25.37 18.35
CA SER A 342 8.76 25.26 17.67
C SER A 342 8.81 24.54 16.31
N GLY A 343 9.99 24.53 15.68
CA GLY A 343 10.30 23.84 14.43
C GLY A 343 10.75 22.39 14.59
N VAL A 344 10.86 21.88 15.83
CA VAL A 344 11.24 20.48 16.09
C VAL A 344 10.14 19.55 15.56
N CYS A 345 10.53 18.58 14.73
CA CYS A 345 9.62 17.56 14.20
C CYS A 345 9.33 16.47 15.22
N PHE A 346 8.17 15.81 15.11
CA PHE A 346 7.79 14.70 15.98
C PHE A 346 8.79 13.55 15.98
N THR A 347 9.40 13.26 14.82
CA THR A 347 10.45 12.24 14.73
C THR A 347 11.68 12.59 15.58
N ASP A 348 12.05 13.86 15.64
CA ASP A 348 13.22 14.31 16.40
C ASP A 348 12.93 14.26 17.91
N LEU A 349 11.73 14.66 18.33
CA LEU A 349 11.27 14.47 19.72
C LEU A 349 11.29 13.02 20.17
N VAL A 350 10.78 12.11 19.33
CA VAL A 350 10.74 10.67 19.63
C VAL A 350 12.13 10.08 19.78
N LYS A 351 13.14 10.62 19.07
CA LYS A 351 14.52 10.15 19.08
C LYS A 351 15.40 10.84 20.13
N HIS A 352 14.99 12.00 20.64
CA HIS A 352 15.84 12.82 21.50
C HIS A 352 16.08 12.14 22.86
N PRO A 353 17.33 11.84 23.25
CA PRO A 353 17.63 11.06 24.46
C PRO A 353 17.05 11.66 25.74
N LEU A 354 17.16 12.98 25.92
CA LEU A 354 16.65 13.66 27.11
C LEU A 354 15.11 13.63 27.17
N ILE A 355 14.43 13.66 26.02
CA ILE A 355 12.96 13.58 25.96
C ILE A 355 12.49 12.16 26.27
N GLN A 356 13.19 11.13 25.76
CA GLN A 356 12.93 9.73 26.09
C GLN A 356 13.09 9.45 27.58
N GLN A 357 14.11 10.04 28.21
CA GLN A 357 14.41 9.81 29.61
C GLN A 357 13.47 10.57 30.55
N ARG A 358 13.22 11.86 30.30
CA ARG A 358 12.50 12.74 31.22
C ARG A 358 11.01 12.87 30.92
N TYR A 359 10.59 12.69 29.67
CA TYR A 359 9.20 12.92 29.21
C TYR A 359 8.66 11.76 28.34
N PRO A 360 8.63 10.50 28.85
CA PRO A 360 8.24 9.32 28.08
C PRO A 360 6.78 9.33 27.59
N LEU A 361 5.87 10.04 28.27
CA LEU A 361 4.48 10.19 27.82
C LEU A 361 4.41 11.02 26.54
N LEU A 362 5.23 12.07 26.44
CA LEU A 362 5.33 12.88 25.24
C LEU A 362 5.84 12.03 24.07
N VAL A 363 6.86 11.20 24.28
CA VAL A 363 7.36 10.27 23.24
C VAL A 363 6.28 9.30 22.77
N THR A 364 5.49 8.77 23.70
CA THR A 364 4.43 7.80 23.39
C THR A 364 3.35 8.45 22.53
N ALA A 365 2.91 9.65 22.90
CA ALA A 365 1.94 10.41 22.11
C ALA A 365 2.50 10.82 20.75
N CYS A 366 3.74 11.30 20.67
CA CYS A 366 4.36 11.66 19.40
C CYS A 366 4.48 10.48 18.43
N LYS A 367 4.49 9.23 18.91
CA LYS A 367 4.47 8.02 18.06
C LYS A 367 3.11 7.71 17.45
N THR A 368 2.01 8.19 18.02
CA THR A 368 0.65 7.97 17.49
C THR A 368 0.28 8.98 16.41
N VAL A 369 0.97 10.13 16.35
CA VAL A 369 0.73 11.18 15.36
C VAL A 369 1.02 10.67 13.94
N GLY A 370 -0.02 10.35 13.18
CA GLY A 370 0.02 10.08 11.73
C GLY A 370 1.00 8.99 11.28
N SER A 371 1.48 9.11 10.02
CA SER A 371 2.50 8.22 9.45
C SER A 371 3.91 8.71 9.77
N LEU A 372 4.92 7.86 9.56
CA LEU A 372 6.32 8.26 9.75
C LEU A 372 6.70 9.45 8.84
N GLN A 373 6.16 9.50 7.62
CA GLN A 373 6.35 10.59 6.67
C GLN A 373 5.76 11.90 7.20
N LEU A 374 4.58 11.83 7.84
CA LEU A 374 3.96 12.99 8.48
C LEU A 374 4.81 13.47 9.66
N ARG A 375 5.26 12.56 10.54
CA ARG A 375 6.10 12.90 11.71
C ARG A 375 7.45 13.50 11.37
N ASN A 376 7.99 13.19 10.20
CA ASN A 376 9.22 13.80 9.69
C ASN A 376 9.04 15.26 9.26
N ARG A 377 7.81 15.73 9.05
CA ARG A 377 7.51 17.09 8.57
C ARG A 377 6.65 17.91 9.52
N ALA A 378 5.81 17.27 10.32
CA ALA A 378 4.95 17.93 11.30
C ALA A 378 5.78 18.33 12.52
N THR A 379 5.68 19.60 12.89
CA THR A 379 6.41 20.20 14.01
C THR A 379 5.51 20.35 15.22
N ILE A 380 6.09 20.31 16.41
CA ILE A 380 5.36 20.51 17.67
C ILE A 380 4.70 21.89 17.73
N GLY A 381 5.41 22.94 17.29
CA GLY A 381 4.87 24.30 17.24
C GLY A 381 3.75 24.46 16.23
N GLY A 382 3.85 23.80 15.06
CA GLY A 382 2.77 23.77 14.08
C GLY A 382 1.51 23.10 14.60
N ASN A 383 1.66 22.08 15.45
CA ASN A 383 0.55 21.38 16.06
C ASN A 383 -0.16 22.22 17.14
N ILE A 384 0.60 23.00 17.92
CA ILE A 384 0.08 23.96 18.92
C ILE A 384 -0.65 25.12 18.23
N VAL A 385 0.02 25.82 17.32
CA VAL A 385 -0.47 27.08 16.73
C VAL A 385 -1.72 26.87 15.87
N ASN A 386 -1.83 25.73 15.19
CA ASN A 386 -3.00 25.42 14.36
C ASN A 386 -4.16 24.79 15.13
N ALA A 387 -4.02 24.59 16.45
CA ALA A 387 -5.02 23.91 17.28
C ALA A 387 -5.52 22.60 16.63
N ALA A 388 -4.58 21.77 16.16
CA ALA A 388 -4.92 20.63 15.32
C ALA A 388 -5.85 19.67 16.10
N PRO A 389 -6.98 19.21 15.51
CA PRO A 389 -7.91 18.30 16.18
C PRO A 389 -7.27 16.96 16.59
N CYS A 390 -6.13 16.61 15.98
CA CYS A 390 -5.34 15.40 16.22
C CYS A 390 -4.03 15.69 16.98
N ALA A 391 -3.99 16.74 17.80
CA ALA A 391 -2.82 17.15 18.55
C ALA A 391 -2.54 16.23 19.75
N ASP A 392 -2.20 14.96 19.49
CA ASP A 392 -1.93 13.93 20.49
C ASP A 392 -0.80 14.33 21.44
N SER A 393 0.11 15.21 21.03
CA SER A 393 1.16 15.74 21.90
C SER A 393 0.69 16.79 22.90
N MET A 394 -0.54 17.33 22.80
CA MET A 394 -1.03 18.35 23.74
C MET A 394 -1.34 17.79 25.14
N PRO A 395 -2.06 16.66 25.31
CA PRO A 395 -2.28 16.07 26.62
C PRO A 395 -1.01 15.86 27.46
N PRO A 396 0.09 15.26 26.94
CA PRO A 396 1.30 15.12 27.74
C PRO A 396 1.99 16.46 28.02
N LEU A 397 1.96 17.43 27.11
CA LEU A 397 2.51 18.77 27.38
C LEU A 397 1.76 19.47 28.52
N ILE A 398 0.43 19.36 28.55
CA ILE A 398 -0.40 19.90 29.64
C ILE A 398 -0.10 19.18 30.96
N ILE A 399 0.04 17.85 30.93
CA ILE A 399 0.37 17.06 32.14
C ILE A 399 1.75 17.44 32.69
N TYR A 400 2.68 17.85 31.82
CA TYR A 400 4.02 18.28 32.22
C TYR A 400 4.11 19.79 32.50
N ASP A 401 2.97 20.49 32.60
CA ASP A 401 2.90 21.93 32.87
C ASP A 401 3.78 22.76 31.88
N ALA A 402 3.80 22.35 30.61
CA ALA A 402 4.60 23.03 29.60
C ALA A 402 4.08 24.45 29.32
N GLU A 403 4.99 25.41 29.27
CA GLU A 403 4.71 26.81 28.96
C GLU A 403 5.19 27.17 27.54
N VAL A 404 4.51 28.13 26.90
CA VAL A 404 4.89 28.67 25.59
C VAL A 404 5.54 30.03 25.80
N GLU A 405 6.77 30.18 25.32
CA GLU A 405 7.54 31.42 25.33
C GLU A 405 7.48 32.17 23.99
#